data_AF-A0A2G9N8X1-F1
#
_entry.id   AF-A0A2G9N8X1-F1
#
_cell.length_a   1.000
_cell.length_b   1.000
_cell.length_c   1.000
_cell.angle_alpha   90.00
_cell.angle_beta   90.00
_cell.angle_gamma   90.00
#
_symmetry.space_group_name_H-M   'P 1'
#
loop_
_entity.id
_entity.type
_entity.pdbx_description
1 polymer ?
#
loop_
_entity_poly.entity_id
_entity_poly.type
_entity_poly.pdbx_seq_one_letter_code
_entity_poly.pdbx_strand_id
1 'polypeptide(L)'
;MSTSLKKCDSCTLCCDYATIKIAPPKTKENIDEIRWLLLHNITIFTEFNKDWYAKIYNKCSALNEKGHCTIYATRPDVCKNYSHNACERYKGSEYIKETNIFTTEKEFL
;
A
#
# COMPACT_ATOMS: atom_id res chain seq x y z
N MET A 1 9.07 17.23 -28.47
CA MET A 1 8.71 17.61 -27.09
C MET A 1 7.94 16.45 -26.49
N SER A 2 8.58 15.64 -25.63
CA SER A 2 7.91 14.51 -24.98
C SER A 2 6.96 15.09 -23.93
N THR A 3 5.66 15.03 -24.20
CA THR A 3 4.62 15.36 -23.22
C THR A 3 4.73 14.37 -22.07
N SER A 4 5.43 14.77 -21.01
CA SER A 4 5.47 14.04 -19.74
C SER A 4 4.04 13.96 -19.22
N LEU A 5 3.35 12.86 -19.51
CA LEU A 5 2.11 12.52 -18.85
C LEU A 5 2.37 12.59 -17.34
N LYS A 6 1.64 13.47 -16.64
CA LYS A 6 1.61 13.46 -15.18
C LYS A 6 1.13 12.06 -14.80
N LYS A 7 2.05 11.20 -14.34
CA LYS A 7 1.81 9.76 -14.16
C LYS A 7 0.64 9.45 -13.19
N CYS A 8 0.30 10.38 -12.31
CA CYS A 8 -0.83 10.24 -11.39
C CYS A 8 -2.16 10.85 -11.89
N ASP A 9 -2.18 11.44 -13.10
CA ASP A 9 -3.40 12.07 -13.64
C ASP A 9 -4.48 11.01 -13.92
N SER A 10 -5.69 11.24 -13.43
CA SER A 10 -6.78 10.25 -13.49
C SER A 10 -6.38 8.84 -12.96
N CYS A 11 -5.61 8.78 -11.86
CA CYS A 11 -5.14 7.54 -11.23
C CYS A 11 -5.28 7.63 -9.71
N THR A 12 -5.96 6.66 -9.07
CA THR A 12 -6.16 6.65 -7.61
C THR A 12 -5.53 5.45 -6.90
N LEU A 13 -4.98 4.47 -7.63
CA LEU A 13 -4.55 3.16 -7.11
C LEU A 13 -3.76 3.23 -5.79
N CYS A 14 -2.63 3.95 -5.78
CA CYS A 14 -1.78 4.07 -4.59
C CYS A 14 -2.31 5.06 -3.53
N CYS A 15 -3.40 5.77 -3.83
CA CYS A 15 -4.08 6.68 -2.91
C CYS A 15 -5.35 6.06 -2.30
N ASP A 16 -5.71 4.84 -2.70
CA ASP A 16 -6.89 4.12 -2.20
C ASP A 16 -6.57 3.20 -1.01
N TYR A 17 -5.30 3.12 -0.60
CA TYR A 17 -4.86 2.34 0.55
C TYR A 17 -3.65 2.99 1.24
N ALA A 18 -3.40 2.59 2.48
CA ALA A 18 -2.14 2.84 3.19
C ALA A 18 -1.46 1.52 3.51
N THR A 19 -0.12 1.48 3.42
CA THR A 19 0.69 0.35 3.88
C THR A 19 1.57 0.79 5.05
N ILE A 20 1.58 -0.01 6.10
CA ILE A 20 2.44 0.22 7.28
C ILE A 20 3.28 -1.02 7.52
N LYS A 21 4.54 -0.83 7.88
CA LYS A 21 5.44 -1.92 8.25
C LYS A 21 5.03 -2.45 9.62
N ILE A 22 4.97 -3.77 9.76
CA ILE A 22 4.64 -4.45 11.02
C ILE A 22 5.75 -5.43 11.40
N ALA A 23 5.73 -5.91 12.64
CA ALA A 23 6.67 -6.93 13.08
C ALA A 23 6.34 -8.30 12.47
N PRO A 24 7.35 -9.12 12.13
CA PRO A 24 7.11 -10.49 11.67
C PRO A 24 6.53 -11.37 12.81
N PRO A 25 5.80 -12.46 12.49
CA PRO A 25 5.19 -13.38 13.46
C PRO A 25 6.24 -14.29 14.14
N LYS A 26 7.17 -13.68 14.87
CA LYS A 26 8.26 -14.37 15.58
C LYS A 26 7.98 -14.56 17.08
N THR A 27 6.99 -13.85 17.61
CA THR A 27 6.56 -13.95 19.01
C THR A 27 5.06 -14.17 19.06
N LYS A 28 4.56 -14.65 20.21
CA LYS A 28 3.13 -14.85 20.42
C LYS A 28 2.36 -13.53 20.26
N GLU A 29 2.93 -12.44 20.77
CA GLU A 29 2.35 -11.10 20.73
C GLU A 29 2.19 -10.62 19.28
N ASN A 30 3.21 -10.80 18.43
CA ASN A 30 3.14 -10.39 17.02
C ASN A 30 2.16 -11.27 16.23
N ILE A 31 2.05 -12.56 16.57
CA ILE A 31 1.04 -13.45 15.98
C ILE A 31 -0.37 -12.97 16.35
N ASP A 32 -0.61 -12.64 17.62
CA ASP A 32 -1.91 -12.12 18.07
C ASP A 32 -2.23 -10.74 17.46
N GLU A 33 -1.25 -9.87 17.25
CA GLU A 33 -1.42 -8.60 16.54
C GLU A 33 -1.83 -8.82 15.08
N ILE A 34 -1.16 -9.71 14.35
CA ILE A 34 -1.51 -10.03 12.96
C ILE A 34 -2.92 -10.61 12.87
N ARG A 35 -3.29 -11.52 13.78
CA ARG A 35 -4.66 -12.04 13.87
C ARG A 35 -5.68 -10.92 14.09
N TRP A 36 -5.40 -10.01 15.04
CA TRP A 36 -6.25 -8.85 15.31
C TRP A 36 -6.42 -7.96 14.07
N LEU A 37 -5.36 -7.70 13.31
CA LEU A 37 -5.44 -6.94 12.06
C LEU A 37 -6.31 -7.65 11.01
N LEU A 38 -6.11 -8.96 10.80
CA LEU A 38 -6.88 -9.75 9.85
C LEU A 38 -8.38 -9.78 10.19
N LEU A 39 -8.73 -9.87 11.49
CA LEU A 39 -10.12 -9.78 11.96
C LEU A 39 -10.77 -8.41 11.67
N HIS A 40 -9.98 -7.37 11.45
CA HIS A 40 -10.44 -6.04 11.05
C HIS A 40 -10.39 -5.82 9.53
N ASN A 41 -10.36 -6.90 8.74
CA ASN A 41 -10.30 -6.87 7.27
C ASN A 41 -9.06 -6.12 6.72
N ILE A 42 -7.97 -6.12 7.47
CA ILE A 42 -6.70 -5.56 7.04
C ILE A 42 -5.90 -6.66 6.34
N THR A 43 -5.44 -6.39 5.12
CA THR A 43 -4.65 -7.35 4.36
C THR A 43 -3.21 -7.35 4.86
N ILE A 44 -2.63 -8.52 5.11
CA ILE A 44 -1.24 -8.68 5.49
C ILE A 44 -0.47 -9.25 4.32
N PHE A 45 0.74 -8.74 4.07
CA PHE A 45 1.61 -9.27 3.02
C PHE A 45 3.07 -9.10 3.38
N THR A 46 3.93 -9.81 2.65
CA THR A 46 5.38 -9.68 2.74
C THR A 46 5.99 -9.20 1.43
N GLU A 47 7.11 -8.49 1.48
CA GLU A 47 7.89 -8.12 0.29
C GLU A 47 9.13 -9.02 0.11
N PHE A 48 9.86 -8.85 -0.99
CA PHE A 48 11.04 -9.66 -1.37
C PHE A 48 12.07 -9.82 -0.24
N ASN A 49 12.22 -8.82 0.64
CA ASN A 49 13.15 -8.84 1.77
C ASN A 49 12.60 -9.50 3.04
N LYS A 50 11.45 -10.20 2.98
CA LYS A 50 10.72 -10.77 4.13
C LYS A 50 10.27 -9.73 5.15
N ASP A 51 10.15 -8.47 4.73
CA ASP A 51 9.50 -7.43 5.51
C ASP A 51 7.99 -7.62 5.47
N TRP A 52 7.33 -7.39 6.60
CA TRP A 52 5.90 -7.59 6.79
C TRP A 52 5.17 -6.24 6.78
N TYR A 53 4.02 -6.23 6.13
CA TYR A 53 3.21 -5.03 5.98
C TYR A 53 1.73 -5.33 6.20
N ALA A 54 1.05 -4.34 6.77
CA ALA A 54 -0.40 -4.27 6.80
C ALA A 54 -0.88 -3.25 5.76
N LYS A 55 -1.78 -3.67 4.89
CA LYS A 55 -2.45 -2.85 3.88
C LYS A 55 -3.89 -2.58 4.33
N ILE A 56 -4.17 -1.31 4.54
CA ILE A 56 -5.47 -0.80 4.95
C ILE A 56 -6.08 -0.12 3.74
N TYR A 57 -7.14 -0.71 3.19
CA TYR A 57 -7.91 -0.09 2.12
C TYR A 57 -8.76 1.04 2.69
N ASN A 58 -8.31 2.27 2.46
CA ASN A 58 -8.99 3.47 2.89
C ASN A 58 -8.64 4.60 1.93
N LYS A 59 -9.67 5.10 1.23
CA LYS A 59 -9.51 6.13 0.20
C LYS A 59 -9.02 7.43 0.81
N CYS A 60 -7.93 7.97 0.26
CA CYS A 60 -7.38 9.26 0.68
C CYS A 60 -8.44 10.37 0.53
N SER A 61 -8.71 11.07 1.63
CA SER A 61 -9.71 12.14 1.68
C SER A 61 -9.35 13.38 0.85
N ALA A 62 -8.09 13.52 0.44
CA ALA A 62 -7.64 14.59 -0.42
C ALA A 62 -7.88 14.31 -1.92
N LEU A 63 -8.47 13.17 -2.28
CA LEU A 63 -8.89 12.90 -3.67
C LEU A 63 -10.22 13.59 -3.97
N ASN A 64 -10.30 14.34 -5.06
CA ASN A 64 -11.57 14.83 -5.57
C ASN A 64 -12.35 13.73 -6.34
N GLU A 65 -13.54 14.06 -6.83
CA GLU A 65 -14.40 13.14 -7.59
C GLU A 65 -13.76 12.60 -8.88
N LYS A 66 -12.79 13.33 -9.43
CA LYS A 66 -12.01 12.93 -10.62
C LYS A 66 -10.74 12.15 -10.26
N GLY A 67 -10.51 11.85 -8.98
CA GLY A 67 -9.34 11.12 -8.52
C GLY A 67 -8.05 11.94 -8.47
N HIS A 68 -8.13 13.27 -8.44
CA HIS A 68 -6.96 14.15 -8.33
C HIS A 68 -6.73 14.55 -6.88
N CYS A 69 -5.47 14.51 -6.45
CA CYS A 69 -5.05 15.01 -5.14
C CYS A 69 -5.18 16.55 -5.10
N THR A 70 -6.08 17.06 -4.25
CA THR A 70 -6.34 18.50 -4.09
C THR A 70 -5.21 19.25 -3.38
N ILE A 71 -4.34 18.53 -2.66
CA ILE A 71 -3.18 19.08 -1.94
C ILE A 71 -1.85 18.66 -2.57
N TYR A 72 -1.81 18.39 -3.88
CA TYR A 72 -0.64 17.77 -4.53
C TYR A 72 0.71 18.45 -4.21
N ALA A 73 0.75 19.78 -4.14
CA ALA A 73 1.97 20.55 -3.84
C ALA A 73 2.42 20.41 -2.37
N THR A 74 1.48 20.24 -1.44
CA THR A 74 1.71 20.16 0.01
C THR A 74 1.47 18.77 0.57
N ARG A 75 1.45 17.74 -0.29
CA ARG A 75 1.22 16.35 0.11
C ARG A 75 2.26 15.86 1.14
N PRO A 76 1.93 14.88 1.99
CA PRO A 76 2.88 14.30 2.93
C PRO A 76 4.13 13.75 2.24
N ASP A 77 5.25 13.72 2.96
CA ASP A 77 6.53 13.31 2.37
C ASP A 77 6.54 11.85 1.90
N VAL A 78 5.79 10.96 2.55
CA VAL A 78 5.59 9.59 2.04
C VAL A 78 5.00 9.58 0.62
N CYS A 79 4.06 10.49 0.31
CA CYS A 79 3.49 10.65 -1.03
C CYS A 79 4.44 11.40 -1.98
N LYS A 80 5.32 12.28 -1.47
CA LYS A 80 6.33 12.97 -2.29
C LYS A 80 7.45 12.02 -2.72
N ASN A 81 7.89 11.17 -1.79
CA ASN A 81 9.01 10.26 -1.94
C ASN A 81 8.63 8.97 -2.68
N TYR A 82 7.33 8.74 -2.92
CA TYR A 82 6.87 7.60 -3.71
C TYR A 82 7.44 7.66 -5.14
N SER A 83 8.22 6.62 -5.48
CA SER A 83 8.86 6.53 -6.78
C SER A 83 7.88 6.02 -7.84
N HIS A 84 7.74 6.78 -8.93
CA HIS A 84 6.97 6.34 -10.09
C HIS A 84 7.54 5.07 -10.76
N ASN A 85 8.78 4.68 -10.47
CA ASN A 85 9.36 3.43 -10.94
C ASN A 85 8.80 2.21 -10.19
N ALA A 86 8.17 2.43 -9.05
CA ALA A 86 7.50 1.42 -8.24
C ALA A 86 5.96 1.48 -8.41
N CYS A 87 5.47 2.26 -9.39
CA CYS A 87 4.04 2.45 -9.62
C CYS A 87 3.38 1.22 -10.24
N GLU A 88 2.35 0.71 -9.57
CA GLU A 88 1.51 -0.42 -10.02
C GLU A 88 0.99 -0.28 -11.45
N ARG A 89 0.64 0.96 -11.86
CA ARG A 89 0.09 1.23 -13.20
C ARG A 89 1.10 1.12 -14.34
N TYR A 90 2.37 1.46 -14.12
CA TYR A 90 3.34 1.66 -15.20
C TYR A 90 4.41 0.58 -15.31
N LYS A 91 4.74 -0.09 -14.21
CA LYS A 91 5.89 -1.01 -14.16
C LYS A 91 5.50 -2.45 -13.90
N GLY A 92 4.22 -2.73 -13.62
CA GLY A 92 3.81 -4.05 -13.14
C GLY A 92 4.50 -4.38 -11.81
N SER A 93 4.10 -5.47 -11.16
CA SER A 93 4.57 -5.89 -9.84
C SER A 93 6.03 -6.38 -9.79
N GLU A 94 6.86 -6.09 -10.80
CA GLU A 94 8.25 -6.56 -10.85
C GLU A 94 9.14 -5.94 -9.76
N TYR A 95 8.82 -4.72 -9.29
CA TYR A 95 9.60 -4.01 -8.26
C TYR A 95 8.91 -3.91 -6.90
N ILE A 96 7.59 -4.06 -6.84
CA ILE A 96 6.82 -4.22 -5.60
C ILE A 96 6.06 -5.54 -5.74
N LYS A 97 6.73 -6.63 -5.42
CA LYS A 97 6.10 -7.95 -5.42
C LYS A 97 5.61 -8.24 -4.01
N GLU A 98 4.32 -8.00 -3.79
CA GLU A 98 3.63 -8.55 -2.63
C GLU A 98 3.66 -10.07 -2.73
N THR A 99 4.09 -10.70 -1.66
CA THR A 99 4.26 -12.15 -1.52
C THR A 99 3.62 -12.58 -0.21
N ASN A 100 3.12 -13.81 -0.12
CA ASN A 100 2.43 -14.33 1.07
C ASN A 100 1.33 -13.36 1.55
N ILE A 101 0.28 -13.23 0.74
CA ILE A 101 -0.85 -12.34 1.02
C ILE A 101 -1.86 -13.10 1.87
N PHE A 102 -2.25 -12.51 2.99
CA PHE A 102 -3.25 -13.01 3.92
C PHE A 102 -4.37 -11.98 4.04
N THR A 103 -5.61 -12.42 3.88
CA THR A 103 -6.82 -11.61 4.01
C THR A 103 -7.74 -12.10 5.11
N THR A 104 -7.51 -13.32 5.61
CA THR A 104 -8.25 -13.89 6.74
C THR A 104 -7.31 -14.54 7.75
N GLU A 105 -7.76 -14.66 8.99
CA GLU A 105 -7.04 -15.39 10.04
C GLU A 105 -6.74 -16.84 9.65
N LYS A 106 -7.67 -17.50 8.94
CA LYS A 106 -7.53 -18.90 8.50
C LYS A 106 -6.43 -19.08 7.45
N GLU A 107 -6.17 -18.07 6.61
CA GLU A 107 -5.08 -18.13 5.64
C GLU A 107 -3.71 -17.96 6.29
N PHE A 108 -3.67 -17.28 7.43
CA PHE A 108 -2.45 -16.97 8.16
C PHE A 108 -1.99 -18.09 9.09
N LEU A 109 -2.93 -18.82 9.70
CA LEU A 109 -2.66 -19.95 10.61
C LEU A 109 -2.44 -21.26 9.85
#